data_AF-J0D007-F1
#
_entry.id   AF-J0D007-F1
#
_cell.length_a   1.000
_cell.length_b   1.000
_cell.length_c   1.000
_cell.angle_alpha   90.00
_cell.angle_beta   90.00
_cell.angle_gamma   90.00
#
_symmetry.space_group_name_H-M   'P 1'
#
loop_
_entity.id
_entity.type
_entity.pdbx_description
1 polymer ?
#
loop_
_entity_poly.entity_id
_entity_poly.type
_entity_poly.pdbx_seq_one_letter_code
_entity_poly.pdbx_strand_id
1 'polypeptide(L)'
;DTVGLGKRPYKSALLKIHPKNAPMPEEYRIVRRMPSDPMLSLPHIGPKPLDVVPTKFMTKERMDGFKIDESAHLWEEEKRLLKAIIAANEKSFAWKETEQGRFRSDYFPPVKLAVLPHVPWKKRHVPIPPSIREGLVELLKEKIKAGVYEECNSSYRNSWFCVVKKDGRSLRI
;
A
#
# COMPACT_ATOMS: atom_id res chain seq x y z
N ASP A 1 -30.88 8.03 37.56
CA ASP A 1 -31.44 6.79 37.00
C ASP A 1 -30.45 6.07 36.08
N THR A 2 -29.54 5.31 36.67
CA THR A 2 -28.65 4.41 35.92
C THR A 2 -29.40 3.13 35.61
N VAL A 3 -30.09 3.10 34.47
CA VAL A 3 -30.72 1.88 33.95
C VAL A 3 -29.62 0.87 33.61
N GLY A 4 -29.46 -0.12 34.48
CA GLY A 4 -28.60 -1.27 34.25
C GLY A 4 -29.11 -2.10 33.08
N LEU A 5 -28.60 -1.83 31.88
CA LEU A 5 -28.82 -2.68 30.73
C LEU A 5 -28.05 -3.99 30.96
N GLY A 6 -28.76 -5.08 31.24
CA GLY A 6 -28.19 -6.43 31.33
C GLY A 6 -27.39 -6.82 30.08
N LYS A 7 -26.62 -7.92 30.15
CA LYS A 7 -25.72 -8.40 29.07
C LYS A 7 -26.47 -8.63 27.75
N ARG A 8 -26.61 -7.58 26.94
CA ARG A 8 -27.11 -7.65 25.57
C ARG A 8 -25.92 -7.94 24.64
N PRO A 9 -26.09 -8.78 23.61
CA PRO A 9 -25.03 -9.08 22.64
C PRO A 9 -24.58 -7.84 21.84
N TYR A 10 -25.42 -6.79 21.81
CA TYR A 10 -25.17 -5.55 21.09
C TYR A 10 -25.27 -4.35 22.02
N LYS A 11 -24.40 -3.36 21.82
CA LYS A 11 -24.49 -2.05 22.49
C LYS A 11 -25.81 -1.37 22.08
N SER A 12 -26.56 -0.88 23.07
CA SER A 12 -27.73 -0.04 22.83
C SER A 12 -27.36 1.15 21.94
N ALA A 13 -28.26 1.55 21.04
CA ALA A 13 -28.08 2.74 20.20
C ALA A 13 -27.77 3.99 21.04
N LEU A 14 -28.35 4.08 22.25
CA LEU A 14 -28.10 5.16 23.21
C LEU A 14 -26.66 5.20 23.75
N LEU A 15 -25.94 4.08 23.70
CA LEU A 15 -24.53 3.97 24.15
C LEU A 15 -23.54 4.03 22.97
N LYS A 16 -24.04 4.29 21.75
CA LYS A 16 -23.19 4.41 20.57
C LYS A 16 -22.51 5.77 20.60
N ILE A 17 -21.18 5.78 20.55
CA ILE A 17 -20.42 7.01 20.40
C ILE A 17 -20.60 7.45 18.95
N HIS A 18 -21.23 8.60 18.75
CA HIS A 18 -21.37 9.22 17.44
C HIS A 18 -20.13 10.08 17.15
N PRO A 19 -19.59 10.04 15.91
CA PRO A 19 -18.54 10.97 15.51
C PRO A 19 -19.08 12.40 15.62
N LYS A 20 -18.27 13.31 16.16
CA LYS A 20 -18.61 14.73 16.17
C LYS A 20 -18.33 15.30 14.79
N ASN A 21 -19.37 15.79 14.12
CA ASN A 21 -19.25 16.55 12.88
C ASN A 21 -18.71 17.95 13.22
N ALA A 22 -17.38 18.07 13.24
CA ALA A 22 -16.68 19.35 13.38
C ALA A 22 -15.89 19.64 12.11
N PRO A 23 -15.73 20.92 11.71
CA PRO A 23 -14.85 21.28 10.62
C PRO A 23 -13.41 20.86 10.93
N MET A 24 -12.70 20.32 9.94
CA MET A 24 -11.31 19.92 10.11
C MET A 24 -10.44 21.18 10.24
N PRO A 25 -9.62 21.30 11.31
CA PRO A 25 -8.74 22.46 11.44
C PRO A 25 -7.72 22.52 10.29
N GLU A 26 -7.42 23.72 9.81
CA GLU A 26 -6.56 23.95 8.64
C GLU A 26 -5.16 23.34 8.82
N GLU A 27 -4.65 23.26 10.06
CA GLU A 27 -3.36 22.66 10.39
C GLU A 27 -3.24 21.15 10.09
N TYR A 28 -4.37 20.44 10.00
CA TYR A 28 -4.42 19.01 9.62
C TYR A 28 -4.74 18.81 8.15
N ARG A 29 -5.02 19.89 7.41
CA ARG A 29 -5.34 19.79 5.99
C ARG A 29 -4.12 19.32 5.21
N ILE A 30 -4.32 18.32 4.36
CA ILE A 30 -3.26 17.83 3.48
C ILE A 30 -3.07 18.83 2.34
N VAL A 31 -1.96 19.57 2.39
CA VAL A 31 -1.57 20.50 1.32
C VAL A 31 -0.70 19.74 0.32
N ARG A 32 -1.20 19.64 -0.91
CA ARG A 32 -0.43 19.08 -2.04
C ARG A 32 0.39 20.19 -2.68
N ARG A 33 1.67 19.92 -2.90
CA ARG A 33 2.58 20.84 -3.60
C ARG A 33 3.08 20.17 -4.88
N MET A 34 3.37 20.97 -5.89
CA MET A 34 4.00 20.53 -7.13
C MET A 34 5.23 21.42 -7.37
N PRO A 35 6.35 21.17 -6.68
CA PRO A 35 7.55 22.00 -6.79
C PRO A 35 8.18 21.94 -8.19
N SER A 36 7.94 20.86 -8.93
CA SER A 36 8.41 20.65 -10.30
C SER A 36 7.30 20.02 -11.15
N ASP A 37 7.33 20.24 -12.47
CA ASP A 37 6.46 19.52 -13.39
C ASP A 37 6.91 18.03 -13.48
N PRO A 38 6.05 17.07 -13.11
CA PRO A 38 6.40 15.65 -13.17
C PRO A 38 6.68 15.15 -14.59
N MET A 39 6.16 15.83 -15.62
CA MET A 39 6.32 15.44 -17.02
C MET A 39 7.76 15.63 -17.52
N LEU A 40 8.54 16.52 -16.90
CA LEU A 40 9.93 16.78 -17.29
C LEU A 40 10.86 15.57 -17.12
N SER A 41 10.51 14.63 -16.22
CA SER A 41 11.30 13.42 -15.97
C SER A 41 10.97 12.25 -16.90
N LEU A 42 9.97 12.38 -17.77
CA LEU A 42 9.56 11.29 -18.63
C LEU A 42 10.61 11.04 -19.73
N PRO A 43 11.03 9.78 -19.93
CA PRO A 43 11.94 9.46 -21.02
C PRO A 43 11.21 9.67 -22.36
N HIS A 44 11.83 10.43 -23.26
CA HIS A 44 11.34 10.54 -24.63
C HIS A 44 11.67 9.25 -25.40
N ILE A 45 10.65 8.69 -26.06
CA ILE A 45 10.79 7.46 -26.85
C ILE A 45 10.28 7.79 -28.25
N GLY A 46 11.19 7.68 -29.23
CA GLY A 46 10.84 7.89 -30.63
C GLY A 46 9.91 6.78 -31.16
N PRO A 47 9.27 7.00 -32.32
CA PRO A 47 8.30 6.06 -32.90
C PRO A 47 8.92 4.72 -33.31
N LYS A 48 10.23 4.67 -33.55
CA LYS A 48 10.98 3.45 -33.89
C LYS A 48 12.11 3.24 -32.87
N PRO A 49 11.79 2.68 -31.69
CA PRO A 49 12.80 2.41 -30.69
C PRO A 49 13.68 1.22 -31.10
N LEU A 50 14.90 1.21 -30.59
CA LEU A 50 15.79 0.05 -30.67
C LEU A 50 15.23 -1.13 -29.88
N ASP A 51 15.69 -2.33 -30.21
CA ASP A 51 15.29 -3.53 -29.48
C ASP A 51 15.73 -3.44 -28.01
N VAL A 52 14.84 -3.86 -27.12
CA VAL A 52 15.05 -3.75 -25.67
C VAL A 52 16.16 -4.71 -25.23
N VAL A 53 17.23 -4.13 -24.70
CA VAL A 53 18.28 -4.89 -24.02
C VAL A 53 17.86 -5.16 -22.58
N PRO A 54 17.92 -6.42 -22.09
CA PRO A 54 17.62 -6.73 -20.70
C PRO A 54 18.51 -5.91 -19.75
N THR A 55 17.85 -5.21 -18.83
CA THR A 55 18.53 -4.41 -17.80
C THR A 55 18.55 -5.18 -16.48
N LYS A 56 19.37 -4.77 -15.51
CA LYS A 56 19.43 -5.38 -14.17
C LYS A 56 18.05 -5.46 -13.52
N PHE A 57 17.18 -4.47 -13.76
CA PHE A 57 15.83 -4.44 -13.22
C PHE A 57 14.82 -5.07 -14.19
N MET A 58 14.83 -4.69 -15.46
CA MET A 58 13.97 -5.27 -16.49
C MET A 58 14.63 -6.50 -17.15
N THR A 59 14.49 -7.66 -16.51
CA THR A 59 14.94 -8.95 -17.07
C THR A 59 13.96 -9.47 -18.13
N LYS A 60 14.40 -10.43 -18.95
CA LYS A 60 13.54 -11.08 -19.95
C LYS A 60 12.28 -11.71 -19.31
N GLU A 61 12.44 -12.40 -18.18
CA GLU A 61 11.33 -13.01 -17.43
C GLU A 61 10.29 -11.97 -16.98
N ARG A 62 10.75 -10.81 -16.49
CA ARG A 62 9.87 -9.71 -16.09
C ARG A 62 9.15 -9.12 -17.30
N MET A 63 9.85 -8.95 -18.43
CA MET A 63 9.24 -8.47 -19.66
C MET A 63 8.17 -9.43 -20.18
N ASP A 64 8.44 -10.74 -20.16
CA ASP A 64 7.49 -11.79 -20.58
C ASP A 64 6.28 -11.86 -19.62
N GLY A 65 6.47 -11.51 -18.34
CA GLY A 65 5.41 -11.44 -17.33
C GLY A 65 4.33 -10.38 -17.59
N PHE A 66 4.61 -9.36 -18.42
CA PHE A 66 3.59 -8.36 -18.81
C PHE A 66 2.54 -8.92 -19.77
N LYS A 67 2.75 -10.10 -20.36
CA LYS A 67 1.85 -10.76 -21.30
C LYS A 67 1.28 -9.79 -22.34
N ILE A 68 2.19 -9.12 -23.03
CA ILE A 68 1.85 -8.12 -24.03
C ILE A 68 1.07 -8.80 -25.16
N ASP A 69 -0.12 -8.28 -25.43
CA ASP A 69 -0.97 -8.66 -26.56
C ASP A 69 -1.46 -10.12 -26.55
N GLU A 70 -2.09 -10.56 -25.44
CA GLU A 70 -2.77 -11.87 -25.39
C GLU A 70 -3.87 -12.02 -26.48
N SER A 71 -4.42 -10.91 -26.99
CA SER A 71 -5.49 -10.89 -27.98
C SER A 71 -5.02 -10.75 -29.43
N ALA A 72 -3.70 -10.70 -29.68
CA ALA A 72 -3.09 -10.60 -31.01
C ALA A 72 -3.57 -9.42 -31.87
N HIS A 73 -3.84 -8.27 -31.25
CA HIS A 73 -4.31 -7.06 -31.94
C HIS A 73 -3.20 -6.08 -32.31
N LEU A 74 -2.01 -6.20 -31.71
CA LEU A 74 -0.90 -5.27 -31.93
C LEU A 74 -0.01 -5.75 -33.07
N TRP A 75 0.47 -4.80 -33.88
CA TRP A 75 1.53 -5.07 -34.86
C TRP A 75 2.87 -5.29 -34.16
N GLU A 76 3.80 -5.98 -34.81
CA GLU A 76 5.13 -6.23 -34.24
C GLU A 76 5.88 -4.92 -33.92
N GLU A 77 5.67 -3.87 -34.71
CA GLU A 77 6.22 -2.54 -34.43
C GLU A 77 5.63 -1.91 -33.14
N GLU A 78 4.33 -2.10 -32.90
CA GLU A 78 3.66 -1.59 -31.70
C GLU A 78 4.06 -2.37 -30.45
N LYS A 79 4.19 -3.70 -30.57
CA LYS A 79 4.72 -4.56 -29.49
C LYS A 79 6.14 -4.13 -29.12
N ARG A 80 6.99 -3.84 -30.12
CA ARG A 80 8.34 -3.33 -29.90
C ARG A 80 8.32 -1.97 -29.20
N LEU A 81 7.45 -1.06 -29.64
CA LEU A 81 7.28 0.24 -29.00
C LEU A 81 6.85 0.12 -27.54
N LEU A 82 5.87 -0.74 -27.24
CA LEU A 82 5.41 -0.95 -25.88
C LEU A 82 6.50 -1.53 -24.97
N LYS A 83 7.26 -2.52 -25.46
CA LYS A 83 8.42 -3.07 -24.73
C LYS A 83 9.44 -1.97 -24.41
N ALA A 84 9.71 -1.09 -25.38
CA ALA A 84 10.62 0.04 -25.17
C ALA A 84 10.09 1.04 -24.13
N ILE A 85 8.79 1.33 -24.13
CA ILE A 85 8.13 2.16 -23.11
C ILE A 85 8.28 1.56 -21.72
N ILE A 86 8.00 0.26 -21.58
CA ILE A 86 8.12 -0.45 -20.31
C ILE A 86 9.56 -0.44 -19.81
N ALA A 87 10.53 -0.71 -20.68
CA ALA A 87 11.95 -0.72 -20.33
C ALA A 87 12.47 0.67 -19.93
N ALA A 88 12.10 1.72 -20.67
CA ALA A 88 12.49 3.09 -20.32
C ALA A 88 11.91 3.54 -18.98
N ASN A 89 10.75 3.01 -18.61
CA ASN A 89 10.06 3.30 -17.35
C ASN A 89 10.22 2.16 -16.33
N GLU A 90 11.33 1.41 -16.37
CA GLU A 90 11.50 0.22 -15.53
C GLU A 90 11.29 0.48 -14.03
N LYS A 91 11.70 1.67 -13.54
CA LYS A 91 11.57 2.07 -12.13
C LYS A 91 10.13 2.33 -11.67
N SER A 92 9.19 2.44 -12.59
CA SER A 92 7.77 2.68 -12.29
C SER A 92 7.03 1.41 -11.89
N PHE A 93 7.62 0.24 -12.15
CA PHE A 93 7.04 -1.06 -11.84
C PHE A 93 7.65 -1.64 -10.57
N ALA A 94 6.87 -2.41 -9.82
CA ALA A 94 7.34 -3.12 -8.63
C ALA A 94 6.96 -4.59 -8.73
N TRP A 95 7.97 -5.47 -8.63
CA TRP A 95 7.81 -6.92 -8.64
C TRP A 95 7.91 -7.52 -7.24
N LYS A 96 8.60 -6.83 -6.33
CA LYS A 96 8.76 -7.18 -4.92
C LYS A 96 8.23 -6.06 -4.03
N GLU A 97 7.81 -6.39 -2.80
CA GLU A 97 7.37 -5.36 -1.84
C GLU A 97 8.46 -4.32 -1.56
N THR A 98 9.74 -4.71 -1.62
CA THR A 98 10.88 -3.81 -1.42
C THR A 98 11.09 -2.80 -2.55
N GLU A 99 10.50 -3.05 -3.72
CA GLU A 99 10.57 -2.17 -4.89
C GLU A 99 9.40 -1.17 -4.91
N GLN A 100 8.50 -1.23 -3.91
CA GLN A 100 7.39 -0.33 -3.80
C GLN A 100 7.87 1.12 -3.63
N GLY A 101 7.42 1.99 -4.55
CA GLY A 101 7.71 3.41 -4.50
C GLY A 101 7.06 4.11 -3.30
N ARG A 102 7.63 5.26 -2.92
CA ARG A 102 7.07 6.16 -1.90
C ARG A 102 6.79 7.51 -2.54
N PHE A 103 5.74 8.20 -2.07
CA PHE A 103 5.53 9.58 -2.46
C PHE A 103 6.69 10.44 -1.95
N ARG A 104 7.15 11.37 -2.78
CA ARG A 104 8.16 12.33 -2.36
C ARG A 104 7.55 13.29 -1.32
N SER A 105 8.31 13.54 -0.26
CA SER A 105 7.87 14.36 0.89
C SER A 105 7.69 15.85 0.55
N ASP A 106 8.31 16.32 -0.52
CA ASP A 106 8.18 17.68 -1.05
C ASP A 106 6.86 17.92 -1.79
N TYR A 107 6.26 16.86 -2.36
CA TYR A 107 4.90 16.91 -2.93
C TYR A 107 3.84 16.72 -1.85
N PHE A 108 4.07 15.76 -0.95
CA PHE A 108 3.14 15.38 0.10
C PHE A 108 3.84 15.39 1.46
N PRO A 109 3.59 16.40 2.32
CA PRO A 109 4.12 16.37 3.67
C PRO A 109 3.49 15.21 4.47
N PRO A 110 4.16 14.74 5.55
CA PRO A 110 3.59 13.75 6.45
C PRO A 110 2.20 14.15 6.95
N VAL A 111 1.25 13.22 6.90
CA VAL A 111 -0.14 13.46 7.31
C VAL A 111 -0.19 13.58 8.84
N LYS A 112 -0.77 14.68 9.33
CA LYS A 112 -1.08 14.86 10.75
C LYS A 112 -2.51 14.36 11.01
N LEU A 113 -2.69 13.47 11.97
CA LEU A 113 -4.01 12.98 12.36
C LEU A 113 -4.60 13.90 13.43
N ALA A 114 -5.75 14.52 13.13
CA ALA A 114 -6.52 15.29 14.09
C ALA A 114 -7.12 14.36 15.14
N VAL A 115 -6.71 14.49 16.40
CA VAL A 115 -7.22 13.70 17.53
C VAL A 115 -7.88 14.60 18.55
N LEU A 116 -9.02 14.17 19.08
CA LEU A 116 -9.63 14.79 20.27
C LEU A 116 -8.93 14.28 21.53
N PRO A 117 -8.97 15.00 22.66
CA PRO A 117 -8.50 14.48 23.93
C PRO A 117 -9.17 13.14 24.26
N HIS A 118 -8.37 12.08 24.39
CA HIS A 118 -8.86 10.74 24.69
C HIS A 118 -7.78 9.90 25.37
N VAL A 119 -8.22 8.80 25.98
CA VAL A 119 -7.32 7.78 26.52
C VAL A 119 -6.90 6.85 25.38
N PRO A 120 -5.59 6.61 25.17
CA PRO A 120 -5.12 5.67 24.17
C PRO A 120 -5.75 4.28 24.35
N TRP A 121 -6.21 3.68 23.26
CA TRP A 121 -6.82 2.35 23.34
C TRP A 121 -5.76 1.26 23.37
N LYS A 122 -5.99 0.25 24.21
CA LYS A 122 -5.19 -0.98 24.29
C LYS A 122 -6.10 -2.19 24.17
N LYS A 123 -6.12 -2.82 23.00
CA LYS A 123 -6.83 -4.08 22.77
C LYS A 123 -5.86 -5.25 22.81
N ARG A 124 -6.30 -6.38 23.36
CA ARG A 124 -5.57 -7.65 23.34
C ARG A 124 -5.62 -8.24 21.92
N HIS A 125 -4.50 -8.78 21.45
CA HIS A 125 -4.44 -9.47 20.16
C HIS A 125 -5.21 -10.79 20.19
N VAL A 126 -5.81 -11.14 19.06
CA VAL A 126 -6.36 -12.48 18.85
C VAL A 126 -5.19 -13.47 18.77
N PRO A 127 -5.27 -14.66 19.40
CA PRO A 127 -4.25 -15.69 19.25
C PRO A 127 -4.04 -16.06 17.78
N ILE A 128 -2.78 -16.12 17.35
CA ILE A 128 -2.43 -16.52 15.98
C ILE A 128 -2.42 -18.05 15.91
N PRO A 129 -3.17 -18.66 14.97
CA PRO A 129 -3.13 -20.10 14.76
C PRO A 129 -1.70 -20.60 14.45
N PRO A 130 -1.25 -21.72 15.01
CA PRO A 130 0.10 -22.25 14.77
C PRO A 130 0.40 -22.49 13.29
N SER A 131 -0.59 -22.94 12.51
CA SER A 131 -0.45 -23.28 11.09
C SER A 131 -0.02 -22.12 10.20
N ILE A 132 -0.36 -20.87 10.56
CA ILE A 132 -0.03 -19.67 9.76
C ILE A 132 1.14 -18.87 10.35
N ARG A 133 1.67 -19.28 11.50
CA ARG A 133 2.62 -18.48 12.27
C ARG A 133 3.91 -18.20 11.52
N GLU A 134 4.48 -19.20 10.86
CA GLU A 134 5.76 -19.08 10.15
C GLU A 134 5.64 -18.15 8.94
N GLY A 135 4.66 -18.38 8.07
CA GLY A 135 4.40 -17.51 6.92
C GLY A 135 4.06 -16.08 7.32
N LEU A 136 3.39 -15.89 8.46
CA LEU A 136 3.10 -14.56 8.98
C LEU A 136 4.35 -13.83 9.48
N VAL A 137 5.27 -14.53 10.14
CA VAL A 137 6.56 -13.96 10.57
C VAL A 137 7.38 -13.53 9.35
N GLU A 138 7.38 -14.33 8.29
CA GLU A 138 8.06 -14.02 7.03
C GLU A 138 7.47 -12.77 6.37
N LEU A 139 6.13 -12.71 6.25
CA LEU A 139 5.41 -11.53 5.75
C LEU A 139 5.73 -10.26 6.55
N LEU A 140 5.77 -10.34 7.88
CA LEU A 140 6.11 -9.20 8.73
C LEU A 140 7.55 -8.73 8.51
N LYS A 141 8.51 -9.65 8.37
CA LYS A 141 9.90 -9.31 8.06
C LYS A 141 10.03 -8.64 6.70
N GLU A 142 9.30 -9.10 5.68
CA GLU A 142 9.27 -8.46 4.37
C GLU A 142 8.73 -7.03 4.44
N LYS A 143 7.66 -6.80 5.20
CA LYS A 143 7.09 -5.45 5.40
C LYS A 143 8.01 -4.50 6.15
N ILE A 144 8.74 -5.02 7.15
CA ILE A 144 9.80 -4.26 7.84
C ILE A 144 10.94 -3.94 6.87
N LYS A 145 11.38 -4.91 6.06
CA LYS A 145 12.44 -4.71 5.05
C LYS A 145 12.04 -3.70 3.97
N ALA A 146 10.77 -3.69 3.55
CA ALA A 146 10.22 -2.68 2.66
C ALA A 146 10.06 -1.30 3.35
N GLY A 147 10.20 -1.25 4.67
CA GLY A 147 10.03 -0.08 5.53
C GLY A 147 8.58 0.44 5.55
N VAL A 148 7.61 -0.46 5.37
CA VAL A 148 6.19 -0.18 5.59
C VAL A 148 5.86 -0.26 7.08
N TYR A 149 6.53 -1.18 7.79
CA TYR A 149 6.42 -1.33 9.24
C TYR A 149 7.72 -0.96 9.94
N GLU A 150 7.57 -0.36 11.11
CA GLU A 150 8.66 0.08 11.97
C GLU A 150 8.36 -0.35 13.41
N GLU A 151 9.42 -0.61 14.17
CA GLU A 151 9.28 -0.87 15.61
C GLU A 151 8.89 0.41 16.33
N CYS A 152 7.91 0.32 17.24
CA CYS A 152 7.45 1.48 17.99
C CYS A 152 7.15 1.14 19.45
N ASN A 153 7.36 2.11 20.33
CA ASN A 153 6.87 2.09 21.70
C ASN A 153 5.68 3.04 21.81
N SER A 154 4.47 2.51 21.66
CA SER A 154 3.23 3.30 21.62
C SER A 154 2.27 2.93 22.74
N SER A 155 1.56 3.93 23.26
CA SER A 155 0.42 3.74 24.16
C SER A 155 -0.80 3.13 23.44
N TYR A 156 -0.85 3.24 22.10
CA TYR A 156 -1.92 2.66 21.29
C TYR A 156 -1.59 1.22 20.90
N ARG A 157 -2.57 0.32 21.03
CA ARG A 157 -2.49 -1.04 20.52
C ARG A 157 -3.84 -1.49 19.98
N ASN A 158 -3.90 -1.73 18.69
CA ASN A 158 -5.06 -2.34 18.03
C ASN A 158 -4.88 -3.85 17.90
N SER A 159 -5.97 -4.59 18.02
CA SER A 159 -5.99 -6.00 17.65
C SER A 159 -6.02 -6.13 16.13
N TRP A 160 -5.32 -7.12 15.61
CA TRP A 160 -5.27 -7.46 14.19
C TRP A 160 -5.34 -8.98 14.06
N PHE A 161 -5.70 -9.45 12.88
CA PHE A 161 -5.77 -10.86 12.56
C PHE A 161 -5.31 -11.06 11.12
N CYS A 162 -4.88 -12.28 10.81
CA CYS A 162 -4.43 -12.63 9.47
C CYS A 162 -5.53 -13.37 8.72
N VAL A 163 -5.67 -13.09 7.44
CA VAL A 163 -6.60 -13.75 6.52
C VAL A 163 -5.80 -14.48 5.45
N VAL A 164 -6.15 -15.74 5.20
CA VAL A 164 -5.63 -16.51 4.07
C VAL A 164 -6.38 -16.08 2.81
N LYS A 165 -5.66 -15.71 1.76
CA LYS A 165 -6.25 -15.33 0.47
C LYS A 165 -6.80 -16.56 -0.28
N LYS A 166 -7.49 -16.31 -1.40
CA LYS A 166 -8.15 -17.34 -2.22
C LYS A 166 -7.20 -18.43 -2.74
N ASP A 167 -5.92 -18.11 -2.90
CA ASP A 167 -4.87 -19.04 -3.31
C ASP A 167 -4.47 -20.03 -2.20
N GLY A 168 -5.03 -19.91 -0.99
CA GLY A 168 -4.80 -20.82 0.13
C GLY A 168 -3.42 -20.71 0.78
N ARG A 169 -2.50 -19.96 0.18
CA ARG A 169 -1.11 -19.82 0.63
C ARG A 169 -0.77 -18.39 1.07
N SER A 170 -1.18 -17.39 0.31
CA SER A 170 -0.84 -16.01 0.61
C SER A 170 -1.59 -15.49 1.83
N LEU A 171 -0.87 -14.79 2.68
CA LEU A 171 -1.40 -14.18 3.90
C LEU A 171 -1.63 -12.67 3.70
N ARG A 172 -2.65 -12.14 4.37
CA ARG A 172 -2.92 -10.69 4.45
C ARG A 172 -3.24 -10.32 5.89
N ILE A 173 -2.62 -9.24 6.34
CA ILE A 173 -2.88 -8.56 7.61
C ILE A 173 -3.78 -7.36 7.32
#